data_AF-A0A7V3Y0Q6-F1
#
_entry.id   AF-A0A7V3Y0Q6-F1
#
_cell.length_a   1.000
_cell.length_b   1.000
_cell.length_c   1.000
_cell.angle_alpha   90.00
_cell.angle_beta   90.00
_cell.angle_gamma   90.00
#
_symmetry.space_group_name_H-M   'P 1'
#
loop_
_entity.id
_entity.type
_entity.pdbx_description
1 polymer ?
#
loop_
_entity_poly.entity_id
_entity_poly.type
_entity_poly.pdbx_seq_one_letter_code
_entity_poly.pdbx_strand_id
1 'polypeptide(L)'
;TLMKNHGAKMGPFELMDFVGLDVIYNVMQYYKTTLSPEWEPGKFIKECIKKNELGMKTGKGIYLWQGGKAIIDTSTTTDIIKPIDPLAVQLNEAIRVLKEKVAVSAEDIDKGQEAGMNQPGPFKTAMNIDHKLLAERLAWLSKTYNLSYIKPEPEFSDGSFKSFLK
;
A
#
# COMPACT_ATOMS: atom_id res chain seq x y z
N THR A 1 8.56 -13.60 -0.78
CA THR A 1 8.68 -12.12 -0.86
C THR A 1 8.42 -11.53 0.51
N LEU A 2 8.85 -10.30 0.77
CA LEU A 2 8.74 -9.64 2.09
C LEU A 2 7.37 -9.86 2.76
N MET A 3 6.28 -9.60 2.04
CA MET A 3 4.92 -9.72 2.59
C MET A 3 4.43 -11.17 2.73
N LYS A 4 4.78 -12.07 1.80
CA LYS A 4 4.41 -13.49 1.92
C LYS A 4 5.08 -14.14 3.14
N ASN A 5 6.29 -13.70 3.48
CA ASN A 5 6.98 -14.17 4.69
C ASN A 5 6.29 -13.69 5.99
N HIS A 6 5.36 -12.73 5.91
CA HIS A 6 4.59 -12.19 7.03
C HIS A 6 3.09 -12.55 6.94
N GLY A 7 2.72 -13.59 6.18
CA GLY A 7 1.37 -14.16 6.18
C GLY A 7 0.44 -13.72 5.06
N ALA A 8 0.88 -12.82 4.17
CA ALA A 8 0.07 -12.43 3.01
C ALA A 8 0.00 -13.55 1.96
N LYS A 9 -1.18 -13.78 1.36
CA LYS A 9 -1.37 -14.76 0.27
C LYS A 9 -0.57 -14.39 -0.99
N MET A 10 -0.53 -13.10 -1.31
CA MET A 10 0.22 -12.52 -2.43
C MET A 10 1.00 -11.30 -1.97
N GLY A 11 2.16 -11.07 -2.57
CA GLY A 11 2.86 -9.78 -2.42
C GLY A 11 2.14 -8.65 -3.17
N PRO A 12 2.41 -7.37 -2.86
CA PRO A 12 1.71 -6.25 -3.48
C PRO A 12 1.86 -6.23 -5.02
N PHE A 13 3.07 -6.46 -5.53
CA PHE A 13 3.32 -6.51 -6.97
C PHE A 13 2.70 -7.75 -7.65
N GLU A 14 2.67 -8.88 -6.96
CA GLU A 14 2.01 -10.11 -7.43
C GLU A 14 0.49 -9.88 -7.52
N LEU A 15 -0.09 -9.20 -6.52
CA LEU A 15 -1.51 -8.83 -6.51
C LEU A 15 -1.85 -7.81 -7.60
N MET A 16 -1.00 -6.81 -7.84
CA MET A 16 -1.18 -5.84 -8.93
C MET A 16 -1.24 -6.51 -10.30
N ASP A 17 -0.32 -7.45 -10.56
CA ASP A 17 -0.31 -8.23 -11.80
C ASP A 17 -1.53 -9.18 -11.90
N PHE A 18 -1.98 -9.72 -10.77
CA PHE A 18 -3.16 -10.57 -10.72
C PHE A 18 -4.44 -9.79 -11.06
N VAL A 19 -4.60 -8.58 -10.51
CA VAL A 19 -5.72 -7.67 -10.79
C VAL A 19 -5.66 -7.15 -12.22
N GLY A 20 -4.48 -6.73 -12.67
CA GLY A 20 -4.23 -6.18 -14.00
C GLY A 20 -3.66 -4.77 -13.96
N LEU A 21 -2.51 -4.56 -14.61
CA LEU A 21 -1.81 -3.27 -14.58
C LEU A 21 -2.56 -2.14 -15.29
N ASP A 22 -3.45 -2.46 -16.22
CA ASP A 22 -4.38 -1.51 -16.85
C ASP A 22 -5.44 -0.99 -15.87
N VAL A 23 -5.97 -1.85 -15.01
CA VAL A 23 -6.89 -1.43 -13.94
C VAL A 23 -6.15 -0.50 -12.98
N ILE A 24 -4.94 -0.87 -12.55
CA ILE A 24 -4.13 -0.02 -11.68
C ILE A 24 -3.83 1.33 -12.34
N TYR A 25 -3.47 1.32 -13.62
CA TYR A 25 -3.21 2.54 -14.39
C TYR A 25 -4.43 3.47 -14.39
N ASN A 26 -5.63 2.93 -14.62
CA ASN A 26 -6.88 3.71 -14.62
C ASN A 26 -7.20 4.29 -13.24
N VAL A 27 -7.03 3.51 -12.16
CA VAL A 27 -7.21 3.99 -10.78
C VAL A 27 -6.23 5.14 -10.48
N MET A 28 -4.97 5.01 -10.87
CA MET A 28 -3.96 6.06 -10.68
C MET A 28 -4.27 7.32 -11.50
N GLN A 29 -4.76 7.19 -12.75
CA GLN A 29 -5.22 8.35 -13.53
C GLN A 29 -6.41 9.04 -12.85
N TYR A 30 -7.34 8.28 -12.29
CA TYR A 30 -8.44 8.83 -11.52
C TYR A 30 -7.94 9.58 -10.27
N TYR A 31 -7.04 8.99 -9.48
CA TYR A 31 -6.45 9.67 -8.30
C TYR A 31 -5.60 10.89 -8.66
N LYS A 32 -4.91 10.86 -9.81
CA LYS A 32 -4.17 12.01 -10.31
C LYS A 32 -5.09 13.22 -10.48
N THR A 33 -6.29 13.00 -11.00
CA THR A 33 -7.26 14.06 -11.29
C THR A 33 -8.11 14.46 -10.08
N THR A 34 -8.35 13.53 -9.15
CA THR A 34 -9.28 13.74 -8.02
C THR A 34 -8.60 14.02 -6.68
N LEU A 35 -7.39 13.49 -6.47
CA LEU A 35 -6.67 13.61 -5.19
C LEU A 35 -5.43 14.49 -5.31
N SER A 36 -4.47 14.14 -6.17
CA SER A 36 -3.22 14.89 -6.33
C SER A 36 -2.46 14.48 -7.59
N PRO A 37 -1.80 15.41 -8.31
CA PRO A 37 -0.89 15.09 -9.41
C PRO A 37 0.23 14.10 -9.05
N GLU A 38 0.56 13.94 -7.77
CA GLU A 38 1.54 12.96 -7.28
C GLU A 38 1.14 11.50 -7.55
N TRP A 39 -0.15 11.24 -7.82
CA TRP A 39 -0.66 9.93 -8.22
C TRP A 39 -0.46 9.60 -9.70
N GLU A 40 0.29 10.42 -10.44
CA GLU A 40 0.67 10.12 -11.83
C GLU A 40 1.24 8.70 -11.95
N PRO A 41 0.73 7.87 -12.88
CA PRO A 41 1.30 6.54 -13.10
C PRO A 41 2.79 6.61 -13.42
N GLY A 42 3.57 5.81 -12.69
CA GLY A 42 5.01 5.71 -12.88
C GLY A 42 5.39 5.23 -14.29
N LYS A 43 6.62 5.58 -14.71
CA LYS A 43 7.16 5.22 -16.03
C LYS A 43 7.05 3.72 -16.32
N PHE A 44 7.36 2.88 -15.33
CA PHE A 44 7.29 1.43 -15.44
C PHE A 44 5.88 0.94 -15.84
N ILE A 45 4.83 1.38 -15.12
CA ILE A 45 3.45 0.99 -15.43
C ILE A 45 3.08 1.44 -16.85
N LYS A 46 3.41 2.67 -17.23
CA LYS A 46 3.15 3.18 -18.59
C LYS A 46 3.82 2.34 -19.68
N GLU A 47 5.03 1.86 -19.44
CA GLU A 47 5.75 0.99 -20.38
C GLU A 47 5.09 -0.38 -20.49
N CYS A 48 4.66 -0.96 -19.37
CA CYS A 48 3.90 -2.21 -19.36
C CYS A 48 2.61 -2.10 -20.17
N ILE A 49 1.84 -1.01 -20.01
CA ILE A 49 0.64 -0.74 -20.82
C ILE A 49 0.98 -0.69 -22.32
N LYS A 50 2.01 0.06 -22.70
CA LYS A 50 2.43 0.18 -24.12
C LYS A 50 2.82 -1.15 -24.74
N LYS A 51 3.37 -2.08 -23.95
CA LYS A 51 3.80 -3.41 -24.38
C LYS A 51 2.70 -4.47 -24.27
N ASN A 52 1.49 -4.10 -23.81
CA ASN A 52 0.43 -5.05 -23.46
C ASN A 52 0.89 -6.11 -22.43
N GLU A 53 1.78 -5.72 -21.51
CA GLU A 53 2.24 -6.53 -20.39
C GLU A 53 1.36 -6.19 -19.17
N LEU A 54 0.13 -6.71 -19.14
CA LEU A 54 -0.90 -6.31 -18.20
C LEU A 54 -0.98 -7.20 -16.95
N GLY A 55 -0.03 -8.12 -16.74
CA GLY A 55 0.00 -9.04 -15.61
C GLY A 55 -0.41 -10.47 -16.01
N MET A 56 -1.10 -11.18 -15.11
CA MET A 56 -1.43 -12.60 -15.28
C MET A 56 -2.21 -12.86 -16.57
N LYS A 57 -3.16 -11.99 -16.90
CA LYS A 57 -4.06 -12.15 -18.06
C LYS A 57 -3.35 -12.09 -19.42
N THR A 58 -2.14 -11.53 -19.48
CA THR A 58 -1.29 -11.46 -20.68
C THR A 58 -0.04 -12.33 -20.55
N GLY A 59 0.08 -13.13 -19.48
CA GLY A 59 1.25 -13.97 -19.21
C GLY A 59 2.48 -13.20 -18.71
N LYS A 60 2.40 -11.87 -18.61
CA LYS A 60 3.50 -11.00 -18.17
C LYS A 60 2.98 -9.63 -17.73
N GLY A 61 3.49 -9.13 -16.61
CA GLY A 61 3.39 -7.75 -16.14
C GLY A 61 4.70 -7.35 -15.47
N ILE A 62 4.65 -7.08 -14.16
CA ILE A 62 5.84 -6.97 -13.31
C ILE A 62 6.62 -8.29 -13.31
N TYR A 63 5.90 -9.41 -13.22
CA TYR A 63 6.48 -10.75 -13.26
C TYR A 63 6.09 -11.49 -14.55
N LEU A 64 6.85 -12.54 -14.87
CA LEU A 64 6.38 -13.55 -15.82
C LEU A 64 5.35 -14.44 -15.12
N TRP A 65 4.30 -14.83 -15.85
CA TRP A 65 3.24 -15.69 -15.33
C TRP A 65 3.17 -16.99 -16.14
N GLN A 66 3.21 -18.12 -15.44
CA GLN A 66 3.08 -19.46 -16.05
C GLN A 66 2.13 -20.31 -15.20
N GLY A 67 1.13 -20.93 -15.84
CA GLY A 67 0.15 -21.77 -15.14
C GLY A 67 -0.59 -21.04 -14.01
N GLY A 68 -0.88 -19.75 -14.18
CA GLY A 68 -1.54 -18.92 -13.17
C GLY A 68 -0.67 -18.55 -11.95
N LYS A 69 0.65 -18.74 -12.02
CA LYS A 69 1.59 -18.40 -10.96
C LYS A 69 2.63 -17.41 -11.45
N ALA A 70 2.94 -16.40 -10.63
CA ALA A 70 4.04 -15.48 -10.88
C ALA A 70 5.38 -16.19 -10.65
N ILE A 71 6.31 -16.02 -11.59
CA ILE A 71 7.71 -16.43 -11.47
C ILE A 71 8.47 -15.27 -10.84
N ILE A 72 8.76 -15.43 -9.54
CA ILE A 72 9.41 -14.40 -8.73
C ILE A 72 10.81 -14.87 -8.39
N ASP A 73 11.82 -14.12 -8.83
CA ASP A 73 13.19 -14.31 -8.37
C ASP A 73 13.32 -13.83 -6.92
N THR A 74 13.62 -14.75 -6.01
CA THR A 74 13.86 -14.45 -4.60
C THR A 74 15.34 -14.53 -4.21
N SER A 75 16.23 -14.76 -5.17
CA SER A 75 17.68 -14.75 -4.93
C SER A 75 18.20 -13.32 -4.72
N THR A 76 17.51 -12.34 -5.30
CA THR A 76 17.82 -10.91 -5.18
C THR A 76 16.79 -10.23 -4.27
N THR A 77 17.16 -9.97 -3.02
CA THR A 77 16.30 -9.29 -2.05
C THR A 77 16.95 -8.03 -1.51
N THR A 78 16.13 -7.09 -1.07
CA THR A 78 16.54 -5.84 -0.44
C THR A 78 15.70 -5.58 0.81
N ASP A 79 16.26 -4.82 1.76
CA ASP A 79 15.67 -4.39 3.01
C ASP A 79 15.38 -2.87 3.05
N ILE A 80 15.53 -2.19 1.90
CA ILE A 80 15.25 -0.75 1.75
C ILE A 80 13.82 -0.43 2.21
N ILE A 81 12.86 -1.25 1.76
CA ILE A 81 11.47 -1.21 2.22
C ILE A 81 11.30 -2.27 3.29
N LYS A 82 10.84 -1.83 4.45
CA LYS A 82 10.63 -2.67 5.64
C LYS A 82 9.18 -3.16 5.70
N PRO A 83 8.89 -4.30 6.36
CA PRO A 83 7.52 -4.80 6.50
C PRO A 83 6.54 -3.78 7.11
N ILE A 84 7.05 -2.91 8.00
CA ILE A 84 6.28 -1.86 8.66
C ILE A 84 5.89 -0.70 7.72
N ASP A 85 6.59 -0.51 6.60
CA ASP A 85 6.41 0.67 5.74
C ASP A 85 5.00 0.71 5.12
N PRO A 86 4.47 -0.37 4.53
CA PRO A 86 3.11 -0.35 3.98
C PRO A 86 2.03 -0.22 5.05
N LEU A 87 2.27 -0.78 6.26
CA LEU A 87 1.38 -0.56 7.40
C LEU A 87 1.37 0.92 7.81
N ALA A 88 2.53 1.58 7.87
CA ALA A 88 2.62 2.98 8.21
C ALA A 88 1.87 3.86 7.20
N VAL A 89 2.05 3.60 5.89
CA VAL A 89 1.31 4.29 4.82
C VAL A 89 -0.20 4.05 4.95
N GLN A 90 -0.61 2.80 5.19
CA GLN A 90 -2.02 2.46 5.34
C GLN A 90 -2.66 3.13 6.56
N LEU A 91 -1.98 3.13 7.71
CA LEU A 91 -2.46 3.79 8.91
C LEU A 91 -2.55 5.31 8.72
N ASN A 92 -1.59 5.90 7.99
CA ASN A 92 -1.59 7.33 7.67
C ASN A 92 -2.79 7.73 6.80
N GLU A 93 -3.17 6.87 5.85
CA GLU A 93 -4.41 7.04 5.08
C GLU A 93 -5.65 6.84 5.96
N ALA A 94 -5.67 5.80 6.80
CA ALA A 94 -6.80 5.51 7.69
C ALA A 94 -7.11 6.65 8.66
N ILE A 95 -6.07 7.32 9.20
CA ILE A 95 -6.22 8.51 10.04
C ILE A 95 -6.88 9.65 9.25
N ARG A 96 -6.47 9.90 8.00
CA ARG A 96 -7.09 10.92 7.14
C ARG A 96 -8.55 10.61 6.81
N VAL A 97 -8.84 9.36 6.43
CA VAL A 97 -10.21 8.88 6.17
C VAL A 97 -11.14 9.16 7.36
N LEU A 98 -10.65 8.95 8.59
CA LEU A 98 -11.42 9.25 9.80
C LEU A 98 -11.60 10.77 10.01
N LYS A 99 -10.54 11.56 9.85
CA LYS A 99 -10.56 13.02 10.01
C LYS A 99 -11.48 13.71 8.99
N GLU A 100 -11.49 13.20 7.77
CA GLU A 100 -12.35 13.65 6.68
C GLU A 100 -13.79 13.13 6.78
N LYS A 101 -14.09 12.30 7.80
CA LYS A 101 -15.40 11.71 8.07
C LYS A 101 -15.92 10.84 6.91
N VAL A 102 -15.00 10.26 6.15
CA VAL A 102 -15.32 9.26 5.11
C VAL A 102 -15.78 7.95 5.76
N ALA A 103 -15.18 7.59 6.90
CA ALA A 103 -15.63 6.53 7.77
C ALA A 103 -16.16 7.08 9.10
N VAL A 104 -17.08 6.35 9.73
CA VAL A 104 -17.72 6.75 10.99
C VAL A 104 -16.83 6.45 12.20
N SER A 105 -16.00 5.41 12.12
CA SER A 105 -15.11 5.00 13.22
C SER A 105 -13.85 4.29 12.72
N ALA A 106 -12.81 4.23 13.55
CA ALA A 106 -11.63 3.40 13.28
C ALA A 106 -11.97 1.91 13.24
N GLU A 107 -12.97 1.48 14.01
CA GLU A 107 -13.46 0.10 14.00
C GLU A 107 -14.07 -0.27 12.63
N ASP A 108 -14.83 0.64 12.00
CA ASP A 108 -15.40 0.40 10.66
C ASP A 108 -14.31 0.33 9.60
N ILE A 109 -13.26 1.15 9.71
CA ILE A 109 -12.09 1.08 8.82
C ILE A 109 -11.41 -0.29 8.97
N ASP A 110 -11.16 -0.73 10.20
CA ASP A 110 -10.51 -2.01 10.47
C ASP A 110 -11.35 -3.20 9.98
N LYS A 111 -12.67 -3.18 10.23
CA LYS A 111 -13.62 -4.19 9.72
C LYS A 111 -13.68 -4.21 8.20
N GLY A 112 -13.66 -3.04 7.55
CA GLY A 112 -13.64 -2.93 6.09
C GLY A 112 -12.39 -3.56 5.49
N GLN A 113 -11.23 -3.30 6.09
CA GLN A 113 -9.96 -3.93 5.70
C GLN A 113 -10.00 -5.46 5.90
N GLU A 114 -10.53 -5.93 7.02
CA GLU A 114 -10.64 -7.37 7.30
C GLU A 114 -11.56 -8.08 6.30
N ALA A 115 -12.73 -7.51 6.02
CA ALA A 115 -13.67 -8.06 5.07
C ALA A 115 -13.14 -8.05 3.62
N GLY A 116 -12.41 -6.99 3.23
CA GLY A 116 -11.89 -6.83 1.88
C GLY A 116 -10.59 -7.60 1.61
N MET A 117 -9.68 -7.61 2.57
CA MET A 117 -8.31 -8.11 2.38
C MET A 117 -7.99 -9.37 3.18
N ASN A 118 -8.91 -9.81 4.07
CA ASN A 118 -8.70 -10.95 4.97
C ASN A 118 -7.40 -10.79 5.79
N GLN A 119 -7.16 -9.58 6.28
CA GLN A 119 -6.04 -9.17 7.12
C GLN A 119 -6.55 -8.24 8.23
N PRO A 120 -5.92 -8.20 9.42
CA PRO A 120 -6.28 -7.26 10.46
C PRO A 120 -6.20 -5.80 9.97
N GLY A 121 -7.09 -4.96 10.48
CA GLY A 121 -7.11 -3.54 10.16
C GLY A 121 -5.86 -2.77 10.61
N PRO A 122 -5.58 -1.62 9.98
CA PRO A 122 -4.37 -0.84 10.25
C PRO A 122 -4.30 -0.33 11.70
N PHE A 123 -5.41 0.08 12.31
CA PHE A 123 -5.39 0.58 13.68
C PHE A 123 -5.05 -0.54 14.66
N LYS A 124 -5.74 -1.69 14.56
CA LYS A 124 -5.51 -2.86 15.42
C LYS A 124 -4.08 -3.37 15.28
N THR A 125 -3.57 -3.42 14.05
CA THR A 125 -2.20 -3.87 13.77
C THR A 125 -1.16 -2.95 14.40
N ALA A 126 -1.39 -1.63 14.40
CA ALA A 126 -0.44 -0.65 14.89
C ALA A 126 -0.45 -0.44 16.42
N MET A 127 -1.40 -1.02 17.16
CA MET A 127 -1.56 -0.78 18.61
C MET A 127 -0.27 -1.01 19.42
N ASN A 128 0.44 -2.09 19.11
CA ASN A 128 1.65 -2.50 19.83
C ASN A 128 2.95 -2.05 19.16
N ILE A 129 2.85 -1.20 18.15
CA ILE A 129 4.00 -0.65 17.43
C ILE A 129 4.34 0.72 18.03
N ASP A 130 5.63 1.03 18.10
CA ASP A 130 6.10 2.36 18.46
C ASP A 130 5.65 3.38 17.40
N HIS A 131 4.86 4.37 17.83
CA HIS A 131 4.34 5.42 16.96
C HIS A 131 5.45 6.30 16.38
N LYS A 132 6.56 6.48 17.11
CA LYS A 132 7.72 7.25 16.63
C LYS A 132 8.42 6.54 15.49
N LEU A 133 8.58 5.22 15.60
CA LEU A 133 9.12 4.41 14.51
C LEU A 133 8.27 4.54 13.24
N LEU A 134 6.94 4.46 13.37
CA LEU A 134 6.03 4.65 12.23
C LEU A 134 6.19 6.05 11.60
N ALA A 135 6.26 7.09 12.43
CA ALA A 135 6.47 8.48 11.99
C ALA A 135 7.80 8.64 11.23
N GLU A 136 8.88 8.07 11.78
CA GLU A 136 10.21 8.10 11.17
C GLU A 136 10.24 7.41 9.80
N ARG A 137 9.55 6.26 9.69
CA ARG A 137 9.45 5.54 8.42
C ARG A 137 8.67 6.33 7.37
N LEU A 138 7.54 6.94 7.74
CA LEU A 138 6.76 7.82 6.84
C LEU A 138 7.56 9.05 6.41
N ALA A 139 8.24 9.72 7.34
CA ALA A 139 9.08 10.87 7.05
C ALA A 139 10.22 10.48 6.09
N TRP A 140 10.87 9.33 6.31
CA TRP A 140 11.91 8.81 5.43
C TRP A 140 11.38 8.50 4.03
N LEU A 141 10.23 7.81 3.91
CA LEU A 141 9.60 7.51 2.61
C LEU A 141 9.24 8.79 1.87
N SER A 142 8.57 9.73 2.56
CA SER A 142 8.14 11.02 2.01
C SER A 142 9.34 11.79 1.44
N LYS A 143 10.43 11.88 2.21
CA LYS A 143 11.65 12.57 1.78
C LYS A 143 12.37 11.84 0.65
N THR A 144 12.49 10.52 0.73
CA THR A 144 13.26 9.71 -0.23
C THR A 144 12.62 9.70 -1.61
N TYR A 145 11.29 9.63 -1.67
CA TYR A 145 10.54 9.53 -2.92
C TYR A 145 9.84 10.84 -3.31
N ASN A 146 10.06 11.92 -2.55
CA ASN A 146 9.42 13.23 -2.74
C ASN A 146 7.89 13.12 -2.83
N LEU A 147 7.29 12.39 -1.88
CA LEU A 147 5.85 12.13 -1.81
C LEU A 147 5.26 12.92 -0.64
N SER A 148 4.55 14.01 -0.94
CA SER A 148 4.00 14.87 0.11
C SER A 148 2.77 14.25 0.78
N TYR A 149 2.02 13.41 0.06
CA TYR A 149 0.79 12.80 0.57
C TYR A 149 1.01 11.74 1.66
N ILE A 150 2.22 11.20 1.80
CA ILE A 150 2.58 10.23 2.85
C ILE A 150 3.36 10.88 4.01
N LYS A 151 3.36 12.21 4.10
CA LYS A 151 3.86 12.87 5.31
C LYS A 151 3.09 12.33 6.53
N PRO A 152 3.77 12.07 7.65
CA PRO A 152 3.11 11.53 8.81
C PRO A 152 2.07 12.52 9.34
N GLU A 153 0.87 12.02 9.56
CA GLU A 153 -0.19 12.75 10.25
C GLU A 153 0.25 13.09 11.70
N PRO A 154 -0.23 14.21 12.28
CA PRO A 154 0.17 14.64 13.63
C PRO A 154 -0.01 13.56 14.71
N GLU A 155 -1.00 12.67 14.56
CA GLU A 155 -1.34 11.61 15.49
C GLU A 155 -0.21 10.56 15.65
N PHE A 156 0.72 10.47 14.69
CA PHE A 156 1.92 9.66 14.84
C PHE A 156 2.93 10.27 15.81
N SER A 157 2.92 11.58 16.01
CA SER A 157 3.90 12.27 16.86
C SER A 157 3.67 12.00 18.35
N ASP A 158 2.42 11.93 18.76
CA ASP A 158 1.99 11.73 20.16
C ASP A 158 1.34 10.35 20.40
N GLY A 159 1.11 9.57 19.34
CA GLY A 159 0.48 8.25 19.43
C GLY A 159 -1.03 8.31 19.69
N SER A 160 -1.65 9.47 19.54
CA SER A 160 -3.08 9.68 19.81
C SER A 160 -3.99 8.80 18.96
N PHE A 161 -3.56 8.33 17.77
CA PHE A 161 -4.32 7.39 16.94
C PHE A 161 -4.70 6.10 17.69
N LYS A 162 -3.90 5.68 18.70
CA LYS A 162 -4.19 4.48 19.50
C LYS A 162 -5.47 4.61 20.32
N SER A 163 -5.95 5.83 20.53
CA SER A 163 -7.21 6.11 21.21
C SER A 163 -8.43 5.98 20.31
N PHE A 164 -8.27 5.85 18.99
CA PHE A 164 -9.38 5.81 18.04
C PHE A 164 -10.15 4.49 18.04
N LEU A 165 -9.56 3.42 18.57
CA LEU A 165 -10.20 2.10 18.76
C LEU A 165 -10.88 1.94 20.12
N LYS A 166 -11.11 3.03 20.85
CA LYS A 166 -11.76 3.00 22.17
C LYS A 166 -13.28 3.01 22.05
#